data_AF-A0A523VQ78-F1
#
_entry.id   AF-A0A523VQ78-F1
#
_cell.length_a   1.000
_cell.length_b   1.000
_cell.length_c   1.000
_cell.angle_alpha   90.00
_cell.angle_beta   90.00
_cell.angle_gamma   90.00
#
_symmetry.space_group_name_H-M   'P 1'
#
loop_
_entity.id
_entity.type
_entity.pdbx_description
1 polymer ?
#
loop_
_entity_poly.entity_id
_entity_poly.type
_entity_poly.pdbx_seq_one_letter_code
_entity_poly.pdbx_strand_id
1 'polypeptide(L)'
;MRKRTEFLSRYRDKELSWSIPGATLSGVLIAANQQLIDEILDPTPFNISSYHRDSRSDHQYIYDLIDGRVIEDLLVAWFEAAGRKVYRSGSDADNIIHRGSGKKITSNFDLTDEEFNKIEVQMSKQSRKTYHVKENKGKRLMTKGGQIYFIILEDDTYFIVKPEDLIGVPVKFNPAWRKNCYWLEPNKYYNMKEDN
;
A
#
# COMPACT_ATOMS: atom_id res chain seq x y z
N MET A 1 2.03 -22.44 -8.52
CA MET A 1 1.70 -22.92 -7.15
C MET A 1 2.66 -22.41 -6.07
N ARG A 2 3.98 -22.67 -6.13
CA ARG A 2 4.95 -22.27 -5.09
C ARG A 2 4.91 -20.76 -4.72
N LYS A 3 4.95 -19.87 -5.72
CA LYS A 3 4.88 -18.40 -5.50
C LYS A 3 3.58 -17.91 -4.84
N ARG A 4 2.46 -18.60 -5.07
CA ARG A 4 1.15 -18.26 -4.48
C ARG A 4 1.11 -18.65 -3.00
N THR A 5 1.62 -19.83 -2.67
CA THR A 5 1.72 -20.26 -1.26
C THR A 5 2.66 -19.35 -0.48
N GLU A 6 3.82 -19.01 -1.06
CA GLU A 6 4.80 -18.08 -0.47
C GLU A 6 4.18 -16.67 -0.25
N PHE A 7 3.37 -16.18 -1.20
CA PHE A 7 2.63 -14.93 -1.05
C PHE A 7 1.71 -14.95 0.17
N LEU A 8 0.80 -15.94 0.24
CA LEU A 8 -0.19 -16.01 1.31
C LEU A 8 0.44 -16.27 2.69
N SER A 9 1.54 -17.04 2.74
CA SER A 9 2.20 -17.35 4.00
C SER A 9 2.78 -16.12 4.71
N ARG A 10 3.09 -15.04 3.97
CA ARG A 10 3.64 -13.80 4.53
C ARG A 10 2.69 -13.10 5.51
N TYR A 11 1.40 -13.37 5.39
CA TYR A 11 0.36 -12.66 6.15
C TYR A 11 -0.27 -13.50 7.26
N ARG A 12 0.15 -14.76 7.42
CA ARG A 12 -0.48 -15.69 8.37
C ARG A 12 -0.26 -15.30 9.82
N ASP A 13 0.84 -14.61 10.12
CA ASP A 13 1.21 -14.18 11.46
C ASP A 13 0.46 -12.91 11.92
N LYS A 14 -0.25 -12.23 11.02
CA LYS A 14 -0.93 -10.95 11.30
C LYS A 14 -2.07 -11.08 12.30
N GLU A 15 -2.60 -12.28 12.51
CA GLU A 15 -3.54 -12.54 13.61
C GLU A 15 -2.91 -12.19 14.96
N LEU A 16 -1.65 -12.58 15.16
CA LEU A 16 -0.93 -12.32 16.40
C LEU A 16 -0.22 -10.97 16.36
N SER A 17 0.49 -10.66 15.28
CA SER A 17 1.36 -9.48 15.26
C SER A 17 0.57 -8.17 15.14
N TRP A 18 -0.60 -8.20 14.51
CA TRP A 18 -1.50 -7.04 14.35
C TRP A 18 -2.80 -7.21 15.14
N SER A 19 -2.93 -8.25 15.97
CA SER A 19 -4.15 -8.52 16.77
C SER A 19 -5.44 -8.57 15.92
N ILE A 20 -5.35 -9.03 14.67
CA ILE A 20 -6.50 -9.15 13.77
C ILE A 20 -7.26 -10.45 14.09
N PRO A 21 -8.59 -10.44 14.25
CA PRO A 21 -9.35 -11.67 14.48
C PRO A 21 -9.11 -12.71 13.38
N GLY A 22 -8.83 -13.97 13.75
CA GLY A 22 -8.50 -15.03 12.81
C GLY A 22 -9.54 -15.26 11.70
N ALA A 23 -10.83 -15.06 12.01
CA ALA A 23 -11.90 -15.12 11.01
C ALA A 23 -11.79 -14.00 9.96
N THR A 24 -11.49 -12.77 10.42
CA THR A 24 -11.27 -11.61 9.54
C THR A 24 -10.03 -11.82 8.67
N LEU A 25 -8.91 -12.22 9.28
CA LEU A 25 -7.68 -12.53 8.53
C LEU A 25 -7.93 -13.60 7.47
N SER A 26 -8.60 -14.69 7.84
CA SER A 26 -8.94 -15.78 6.92
C SER A 26 -9.74 -15.27 5.73
N GLY A 27 -10.73 -14.39 5.96
CA GLY A 27 -11.52 -13.76 4.90
C GLY A 27 -10.65 -12.98 3.90
N VAL A 28 -9.74 -12.15 4.40
CA VAL A 28 -8.80 -11.38 3.57
C VAL A 28 -7.92 -12.31 2.72
N LEU A 29 -7.34 -13.36 3.33
CA LEU A 29 -6.45 -14.28 2.62
C LEU A 29 -7.17 -15.15 1.59
N ILE A 30 -8.43 -15.53 1.86
CA ILE A 30 -9.27 -16.26 0.89
C ILE A 30 -9.56 -15.37 -0.32
N ALA A 31 -9.99 -14.12 -0.10
CA ALA A 31 -10.27 -13.16 -1.17
C ALA A 31 -9.02 -12.89 -2.03
N ALA A 32 -7.86 -12.68 -1.40
CA ALA A 32 -6.59 -12.47 -2.08
C ALA A 32 -6.16 -13.69 -2.91
N ASN A 33 -6.34 -14.90 -2.37
CA ASN A 33 -6.04 -16.13 -3.09
C ASN A 33 -6.96 -16.32 -4.32
N GLN A 34 -8.26 -16.01 -4.18
CA GLN A 34 -9.20 -16.08 -5.29
C GLN A 34 -8.80 -15.11 -6.40
N GLN A 35 -8.52 -13.86 -6.05
CA GLN A 35 -8.05 -12.86 -7.01
C GLN A 35 -6.74 -13.28 -7.71
N LEU A 36 -5.77 -13.84 -6.97
CA LEU A 36 -4.55 -14.38 -7.59
C LEU A 36 -4.85 -15.50 -8.59
N ILE A 37 -5.80 -16.38 -8.28
CA ILE A 37 -6.20 -17.46 -9.20
C ILE A 37 -6.82 -16.86 -10.46
N ASP A 38 -7.75 -15.93 -10.31
CA ASP A 38 -8.45 -15.29 -11.43
C ASP A 38 -7.45 -14.57 -12.35
N GLU A 39 -6.51 -13.82 -11.79
CA GLU A 39 -5.51 -13.08 -12.56
C GLU A 39 -4.48 -13.99 -13.25
N ILE A 40 -4.13 -15.15 -12.65
CA ILE A 40 -3.23 -16.15 -13.24
C ILE A 40 -3.91 -16.91 -14.38
N LEU A 41 -5.21 -17.19 -14.25
CA LEU A 41 -5.99 -17.93 -15.24
C LEU A 41 -6.51 -17.03 -16.37
N ASP A 42 -6.55 -15.71 -16.19
CA ASP A 42 -6.97 -14.76 -17.22
C ASP A 42 -5.98 -14.75 -18.41
N PRO A 43 -6.41 -15.22 -19.60
CA PRO A 43 -5.55 -15.26 -20.79
C PRO A 43 -5.36 -13.88 -21.44
N THR A 44 -6.04 -12.83 -20.97
CA THR A 44 -5.94 -11.48 -21.53
C THR A 44 -4.50 -10.95 -21.39
N PRO A 45 -3.83 -10.49 -22.45
CA PRO A 45 -2.49 -9.92 -22.32
C PRO A 45 -2.45 -8.77 -21.32
N PHE A 46 -1.59 -8.89 -20.31
CA PHE A 46 -1.30 -7.79 -19.40
C PHE A 46 -0.31 -6.85 -20.09
N ASN A 47 -0.66 -5.58 -20.20
CA ASN A 47 0.29 -4.58 -20.68
C ASN A 47 0.37 -3.46 -19.65
N ILE A 48 1.44 -3.44 -18.87
CA ILE A 48 1.76 -2.32 -17.99
C ILE A 48 1.81 -1.08 -18.87
N SER A 49 0.91 -0.12 -18.63
CA SER A 49 0.89 1.10 -19.43
C SER A 49 2.27 1.77 -19.37
N SER A 50 2.68 2.44 -20.45
CA SER A 50 3.98 3.13 -20.52
C SER A 50 4.18 4.14 -19.38
N TYR A 51 3.09 4.60 -18.75
CA TYR A 51 3.09 5.46 -17.56
C TYR A 51 3.59 4.77 -16.28
N HIS A 52 3.48 3.44 -16.20
CA HIS A 52 3.89 2.59 -15.08
C HIS A 52 5.10 1.70 -15.38
N ARG A 53 5.74 1.82 -16.56
CA ARG A 53 6.97 1.08 -16.91
C ARG A 53 8.12 1.46 -15.96
N ASP A 54 8.20 0.77 -14.85
CA ASP A 54 9.45 0.50 -14.14
C ASP A 54 9.99 -0.87 -14.58
N SER A 55 11.06 -1.34 -13.95
CA SER A 55 11.78 -2.56 -14.36
C SER A 55 11.05 -3.87 -13.99
N ARG A 56 9.81 -3.84 -13.52
CA ARG A 56 9.05 -5.04 -13.10
C ARG A 56 8.45 -5.78 -14.30
N SER A 57 8.34 -7.11 -14.18
CA SER A 57 7.54 -7.93 -15.10
C SER A 57 6.04 -7.85 -14.78
N ASP A 58 5.18 -8.20 -15.74
CA ASP A 58 3.72 -8.21 -15.55
C ASP A 58 3.30 -9.06 -14.34
N HIS A 59 3.90 -10.23 -14.18
CA HIS A 59 3.63 -11.10 -13.03
C HIS A 59 4.09 -10.48 -11.70
N GLN A 60 5.22 -9.76 -11.68
CA GLN A 60 5.63 -9.02 -10.47
C GLN A 60 4.65 -7.89 -10.16
N TYR A 61 4.18 -7.18 -11.19
CA TYR A 61 3.24 -6.09 -11.04
C TYR A 61 1.89 -6.55 -10.47
N ILE A 62 1.32 -7.67 -10.96
CA ILE A 62 0.08 -8.23 -10.43
C ILE A 62 0.24 -8.58 -8.94
N TYR A 63 1.33 -9.25 -8.57
CA TYR A 63 1.59 -9.59 -7.17
C TYR A 63 1.77 -8.33 -6.30
N ASP A 64 2.42 -7.28 -6.82
CA ASP A 64 2.56 -6.01 -6.11
C ASP A 64 1.21 -5.30 -5.91
N LEU A 65 0.31 -5.36 -6.90
CA LEU A 65 -1.03 -4.79 -6.76
C LEU A 65 -1.85 -5.52 -5.69
N ILE A 66 -1.79 -6.86 -5.70
CA ILE A 66 -2.54 -7.68 -4.73
C ILE A 66 -1.89 -7.58 -3.33
N ASP A 67 -0.55 -7.51 -3.23
CA ASP A 67 0.16 -7.21 -1.96
C ASP A 67 -0.39 -5.89 -1.36
N GLY A 68 -0.56 -4.85 -2.19
CA GLY A 68 -1.10 -3.55 -1.75
C GLY A 68 -2.52 -3.64 -1.21
N ARG A 69 -3.42 -4.33 -1.93
CA ARG A 69 -4.81 -4.53 -1.50
C ARG A 69 -4.93 -5.31 -0.21
N VAL A 70 -4.16 -6.40 -0.08
CA VAL A 70 -4.11 -7.19 1.17
C VAL A 70 -3.69 -6.31 2.33
N ILE A 71 -2.66 -5.48 2.16
CA ILE A 71 -2.21 -4.58 3.23
C ILE A 71 -3.26 -3.54 3.59
N GLU A 72 -3.99 -2.99 2.62
CA GLU A 72 -5.12 -2.11 2.91
C GLU A 72 -6.22 -2.81 3.71
N ASP A 73 -6.60 -4.04 3.33
CA ASP A 73 -7.60 -4.84 4.05
C ASP A 73 -7.15 -5.16 5.49
N LEU A 74 -5.88 -5.52 5.66
CA LEU A 74 -5.31 -5.78 6.96
C LEU A 74 -5.24 -4.52 7.82
N LEU A 75 -4.96 -3.36 7.21
CA LEU A 75 -4.93 -2.09 7.92
C LEU A 75 -6.33 -1.68 8.39
N VAL A 76 -7.36 -1.88 7.57
CA VAL A 76 -8.76 -1.70 7.98
C VAL A 76 -9.10 -2.62 9.16
N ALA A 77 -8.79 -3.92 9.04
CA ALA A 77 -9.05 -4.89 10.10
C ALA A 77 -8.32 -4.55 11.41
N TRP A 78 -7.09 -4.05 11.32
CA TRP A 78 -6.31 -3.61 12.47
C TRP A 78 -6.92 -2.39 13.16
N PHE A 79 -7.36 -1.38 12.39
CA PHE A 79 -8.08 -0.24 12.95
C PHE A 79 -9.39 -0.67 13.63
N GLU A 80 -10.17 -1.55 13.00
CA GLU A 80 -11.43 -2.04 13.57
C GLU A 80 -11.20 -2.85 14.86
N ALA A 81 -10.14 -3.66 14.91
CA ALA A 81 -9.75 -4.39 16.13
C ALA A 81 -9.36 -3.43 17.27
N ALA A 82 -8.79 -2.27 16.93
CA ALA A 82 -8.51 -1.18 17.87
C ALA A 82 -9.74 -0.30 18.18
N GLY A 83 -10.93 -0.67 17.71
CA GLY A 83 -12.18 0.06 17.95
C GLY A 83 -12.37 1.31 17.09
N ARG A 84 -11.58 1.48 16.02
CA ARG A 84 -11.64 2.63 15.10
C ARG A 84 -12.31 2.22 13.78
N LYS A 85 -13.28 3.01 13.32
CA LYS A 85 -13.93 2.76 12.02
C LYS A 85 -13.18 3.44 10.89
N VAL A 86 -12.80 2.66 9.89
CA VAL A 86 -12.08 3.13 8.70
C VAL A 86 -12.74 2.60 7.43
N TYR A 87 -12.85 3.45 6.42
CA TYR A 87 -13.54 3.16 5.16
C TYR A 87 -12.56 3.27 4.00
N ARG A 88 -12.65 2.34 3.04
CA ARG A 88 -11.95 2.45 1.76
C ARG A 88 -12.47 3.64 0.96
N SER A 89 -11.54 4.35 0.34
CA SER A 89 -11.78 5.59 -0.41
C SER A 89 -11.23 5.45 -1.84
N GLY A 90 -11.95 5.99 -2.83
CA GLY A 90 -11.48 6.03 -4.23
C GLY A 90 -12.06 4.97 -5.17
N SER A 91 -11.76 5.12 -6.46
CA SER A 91 -12.26 4.28 -7.57
C SER A 91 -11.63 2.88 -7.64
N ASP A 92 -10.58 2.62 -6.86
CA ASP A 92 -9.94 1.30 -6.77
C ASP A 92 -10.66 0.37 -5.77
N ALA A 93 -11.75 0.85 -5.13
CA ALA A 93 -12.67 0.05 -4.35
C ALA A 93 -13.26 -1.14 -5.13
N ASP A 94 -13.32 -1.03 -6.47
CA ASP A 94 -13.85 -2.08 -7.33
C ASP A 94 -12.88 -3.27 -7.51
N ASN A 95 -11.64 -3.20 -7.00
CA ASN A 95 -10.63 -4.26 -7.09
C ASN A 95 -10.31 -4.72 -8.54
N ILE A 96 -10.62 -3.90 -9.54
CA ILE A 96 -10.38 -4.22 -10.96
C ILE A 96 -8.94 -3.87 -11.33
N ILE A 97 -8.19 -4.81 -11.90
CA ILE A 97 -6.89 -4.49 -12.49
C ILE A 97 -7.11 -3.98 -13.93
N HIS A 98 -6.89 -2.69 -14.15
CA HIS A 98 -7.08 -2.08 -15.46
C HIS A 98 -5.98 -2.50 -16.45
N ARG A 99 -6.31 -3.42 -17.36
CA ARG A 99 -5.46 -3.85 -18.48
C ARG A 99 -5.65 -2.88 -19.67
N GLY A 100 -4.56 -2.31 -20.20
CA GLY A 100 -4.55 -1.70 -21.55
C GLY A 100 -5.01 -0.25 -21.73
N SER A 101 -5.40 0.50 -20.70
CA SER A 101 -5.59 1.96 -20.84
C SER A 101 -5.14 2.71 -19.60
N GLY A 102 -4.37 3.79 -19.80
CA GLY A 102 -4.00 4.74 -18.75
C GLY A 102 -5.18 5.61 -18.34
N LYS A 103 -6.33 4.99 -18.03
CA LYS A 103 -7.45 5.71 -17.42
C LYS A 103 -6.90 6.44 -16.21
N LYS A 104 -7.34 7.68 -16.05
CA LYS A 104 -6.90 8.59 -14.99
C LYS A 104 -7.36 7.98 -13.66
N ILE A 105 -6.54 7.12 -13.06
CA ILE A 105 -6.79 6.54 -11.73
C ILE A 105 -6.98 7.74 -10.80
N THR A 106 -8.14 7.79 -10.14
CA THR A 106 -8.48 8.94 -9.33
C THR A 106 -7.49 9.04 -8.17
N SER A 107 -7.06 10.27 -7.90
CA SER A 107 -5.96 10.56 -6.99
C SER A 107 -6.48 10.76 -5.55
N ASN A 108 -7.42 9.93 -5.13
CA ASN A 108 -7.95 9.95 -3.77
C ASN A 108 -6.99 9.21 -2.83
N PHE A 109 -7.18 9.42 -1.53
CA PHE A 109 -6.50 8.63 -0.50
C PHE A 109 -7.14 7.25 -0.46
N ASP A 110 -6.41 6.26 0.04
CA ASP A 110 -6.82 4.85 0.01
C ASP A 110 -7.87 4.57 1.10
N LEU A 111 -7.73 5.20 2.27
CA LEU A 111 -8.66 5.06 3.40
C LEU A 111 -9.04 6.42 4.00
N THR A 112 -10.20 6.46 4.65
CA THR A 112 -10.66 7.59 5.47
C THR A 112 -11.28 7.05 6.77
N ASP A 113 -10.91 7.60 7.93
CA ASP A 113 -11.53 7.22 9.20
C ASP A 113 -12.81 8.03 9.51
N GLU A 114 -13.50 7.69 10.59
CA GLU A 114 -14.74 8.38 11.00
C GLU A 114 -14.57 9.86 11.38
N GLU A 115 -13.33 10.29 11.65
CA GLU A 115 -12.97 11.69 11.90
C GLU A 115 -12.57 12.42 10.60
N PHE A 116 -12.74 11.77 9.45
CA PHE A 116 -12.31 12.25 8.13
C PHE A 116 -10.78 12.40 7.99
N ASN A 117 -9.99 11.71 8.83
CA ASN A 117 -8.56 11.61 8.62
C ASN A 117 -8.30 10.76 7.38
N LYS A 118 -7.60 11.34 6.41
CA LYS A 118 -7.31 10.69 5.13
C LYS A 118 -5.98 9.94 5.23
N ILE A 119 -5.97 8.69 4.79
CA ILE A 119 -4.84 7.80 4.92
C ILE A 119 -4.46 7.29 3.53
N GLU A 120 -3.22 7.56 3.13
CA GLU A 120 -2.58 6.88 2.00
C GLU A 120 -1.78 5.70 2.54
N VAL A 121 -1.87 4.55 1.90
CA VAL A 121 -1.09 3.37 2.22
C VAL A 121 0.07 3.25 1.25
N GLN A 122 1.27 3.09 1.79
CA GLN A 122 2.45 2.69 1.03
C GLN A 122 3.11 1.50 1.70
N MET A 123 3.67 0.60 0.90
CA MET A 123 4.36 -0.56 1.41
C MET A 123 5.78 -0.65 0.85
N SER A 124 6.67 -1.21 1.66
CA SER A 124 7.99 -1.66 1.26
C SER A 124 8.16 -3.11 1.65
N LYS A 125 8.65 -3.94 0.72
CA LYS A 125 8.92 -5.36 0.98
C LYS A 125 10.11 -5.59 1.93
N GLN A 126 10.99 -4.59 2.06
CA GLN A 126 12.24 -4.65 2.79
C GLN A 126 12.53 -3.32 3.48
N SER A 127 13.28 -3.36 4.56
CA SER A 127 13.74 -2.18 5.27
C SER A 127 14.80 -1.45 4.45
N ARG A 128 14.71 -0.11 4.40
CA ARG A 128 15.57 0.73 3.55
C ARG A 128 16.14 1.89 4.34
N LYS A 129 17.32 2.35 3.94
CA LYS A 129 17.89 3.60 4.46
C LYS A 129 17.10 4.84 4.02
N THR A 130 16.39 4.75 2.89
CA THR A 130 15.61 5.85 2.33
C THR A 130 14.33 5.33 1.70
N TYR A 131 13.24 6.04 1.96
CA TYR A 131 11.92 5.83 1.39
C TYR A 131 11.56 7.00 0.49
N HIS A 132 10.73 6.76 -0.52
CA HIS A 132 10.41 7.75 -1.53
C HIS A 132 8.91 8.00 -1.61
N VAL A 133 8.51 9.26 -1.56
CA VAL A 133 7.13 9.68 -1.84
C VAL A 133 7.13 10.47 -3.13
N LYS A 134 6.34 10.05 -4.13
CA LYS A 134 6.23 10.81 -5.38
C LYS A 134 5.79 12.25 -5.10
N GLU A 135 6.37 13.21 -5.79
CA GLU A 135 6.15 14.64 -5.55
C GLU A 135 4.66 15.02 -5.57
N ASN A 136 3.91 14.45 -6.52
CA ASN A 136 2.46 14.64 -6.64
C ASN A 136 1.66 14.06 -5.45
N LYS A 137 2.09 12.93 -4.87
CA LYS A 137 1.47 12.41 -3.64
C LYS A 137 1.75 13.33 -2.45
N GLY A 138 2.99 13.79 -2.29
CA GLY A 138 3.34 14.72 -1.20
C GLY A 138 2.65 16.09 -1.34
N LYS A 139 2.55 16.64 -2.55
CA LYS A 139 1.75 17.85 -2.80
C LYS A 139 0.27 17.66 -2.47
N ARG A 140 -0.30 16.49 -2.79
CA ARG A 140 -1.67 16.16 -2.41
C ARG A 140 -1.83 16.10 -0.89
N LEU A 141 -0.89 15.48 -0.19
CA LEU A 141 -0.86 15.42 1.27
C LEU A 141 -0.88 16.82 1.90
N MET A 142 0.01 17.72 1.43
CA MET A 142 0.09 19.10 1.93
C MET A 142 -1.14 19.95 1.61
N THR A 143 -1.81 19.71 0.48
CA THR A 143 -2.95 20.53 0.03
C THR A 143 -4.30 20.04 0.56
N LYS A 144 -4.49 18.72 0.65
CA LYS A 144 -5.76 18.11 1.06
C LYS A 144 -5.79 17.66 2.52
N GLY A 145 -4.65 17.75 3.22
CA GLY A 145 -4.43 17.12 4.52
C GLY A 145 -4.36 15.59 4.42
N GLY A 146 -4.13 14.93 5.55
CA GLY A 146 -4.03 13.47 5.67
C GLY A 146 -2.63 13.01 6.07
N GLN A 147 -2.39 11.70 6.00
CA GLN A 147 -1.14 11.07 6.37
C GLN A 147 -0.84 9.86 5.47
N ILE A 148 0.44 9.51 5.34
CA ILE A 148 0.87 8.30 4.63
C ILE A 148 1.35 7.27 5.66
N TYR A 149 0.73 6.09 5.66
CA TYR A 149 1.21 4.93 6.40
C TYR A 149 2.19 4.17 5.53
N PHE A 150 3.46 4.15 5.92
CA PHE A 150 4.48 3.31 5.29
C PHE A 150 4.62 2.01 6.07
N ILE A 151 4.11 0.91 5.51
CA ILE A 151 4.22 -0.44 6.07
C ILE A 151 5.48 -1.12 5.52
N ILE A 152 6.26 -1.74 6.40
CA ILE A 152 7.49 -2.46 6.06
C ILE A 152 7.26 -3.94 6.34
N LEU A 153 7.13 -4.73 5.27
CA LEU A 153 6.69 -6.13 5.37
C LEU A 153 7.73 -7.07 5.98
N GLU A 154 9.03 -6.74 5.84
CA GLU A 154 10.13 -7.61 6.26
C GLU A 154 10.20 -7.77 7.77
N ASP A 155 9.99 -6.68 8.51
CA ASP A 155 10.10 -6.62 9.97
C ASP A 155 8.78 -6.27 10.66
N ASP A 156 7.70 -6.19 9.88
CA ASP A 156 6.36 -5.87 10.35
C ASP A 156 6.25 -4.53 11.08
N THR A 157 7.03 -3.55 10.63
CA THR A 157 7.05 -2.21 11.19
C THR A 157 6.30 -1.22 10.30
N TYR A 158 6.00 -0.04 10.85
CA TYR A 158 5.49 1.06 10.05
C TYR A 158 5.99 2.40 10.57
N PHE A 159 5.85 3.43 9.74
CA PHE A 159 5.98 4.82 10.14
C PHE A 159 4.95 5.68 9.41
N ILE A 160 4.63 6.83 9.98
CA ILE A 160 3.62 7.75 9.45
C ILE A 160 4.33 8.99 8.92
N VAL A 161 3.94 9.45 7.73
CA VAL A 161 4.39 10.71 7.15
C VAL A 161 3.23 11.68 7.10
N LYS A 162 3.35 12.80 7.80
CA LYS A 162 2.39 13.89 7.85
C LYS A 162 2.79 15.04 6.89
N PRO A 163 1.93 16.03 6.65
CA PRO A 163 2.27 17.16 5.79
C PRO A 163 3.53 17.91 6.23
N GLU A 164 3.67 18.15 7.53
CA GLU A 164 4.79 18.85 8.16
C GLU A 164 6.14 18.16 7.93
N ASP A 165 6.13 16.83 7.84
CA ASP A 165 7.31 15.99 7.61
C ASP A 165 7.94 16.18 6.23
N LEU A 166 7.19 16.75 5.28
CA LEU A 166 7.64 17.04 3.92
C LEU A 166 8.19 18.46 3.77
N ILE A 167 7.98 19.33 4.75
CA ILE A 167 8.43 20.72 4.70
C ILE A 167 9.96 20.75 4.74
N GLY A 168 10.57 21.39 3.74
CA GLY A 168 12.03 21.49 3.62
C GLY A 168 12.73 20.20 3.14
N VAL A 169 12.00 19.11 2.91
CA VAL A 169 12.57 17.90 2.32
C VAL A 169 12.83 18.13 0.82
N PRO A 170 14.06 17.91 0.33
CA PRO A 170 14.38 18.16 -1.08
C PRO A 170 13.66 17.15 -1.98
N VAL A 171 13.05 17.67 -3.04
CA VAL A 171 12.50 16.87 -4.12
C VAL A 171 13.61 16.58 -5.13
N LYS A 172 13.87 15.30 -5.40
CA LYS A 172 14.89 14.85 -6.36
C LYS A 172 14.32 13.86 -7.34
N PHE A 173 14.86 13.83 -8.56
CA PHE A 173 14.49 12.85 -9.57
C PHE A 173 14.87 11.42 -9.11
N ASN A 174 13.89 10.52 -9.08
CA ASN A 174 14.10 9.11 -8.84
C ASN A 174 14.18 8.38 -10.20
N PRO A 175 15.36 7.87 -10.60
CA PRO A 175 15.53 7.23 -11.90
C PRO A 175 14.76 5.91 -12.03
N ALA A 176 14.55 5.18 -10.95
CA ALA A 176 13.81 3.91 -10.97
C ALA A 176 12.33 4.12 -11.32
N TRP A 177 11.75 5.25 -10.90
CA TRP A 177 10.34 5.58 -11.16
C TRP A 177 10.17 6.59 -12.29
N ARG A 178 11.25 7.19 -12.78
CA ARG A 178 11.24 8.32 -13.74
C ARG A 178 10.34 9.47 -13.28
N LYS A 179 10.34 9.76 -11.98
CA LYS A 179 9.51 10.78 -11.34
C LYS A 179 10.29 11.48 -10.22
N ASN A 180 9.93 12.73 -9.97
CA ASN A 180 10.41 13.45 -8.80
C ASN A 180 9.78 12.90 -7.53
N CYS A 181 10.59 12.78 -6.48
CA CYS A 181 10.18 12.24 -5.18
C CYS A 181 10.78 13.06 -4.02
N TYR A 182 10.08 13.09 -2.90
CA TYR A 182 10.65 13.38 -1.59
C TYR A 182 11.48 12.17 -1.14
N TRP A 183 12.68 12.41 -0.61
CA TRP A 183 13.59 11.38 -0.11
C TRP A 183 13.55 11.42 1.42
N LEU A 184 12.90 10.42 2.00
CA LEU A 184 12.60 10.34 3.43
C LEU A 184 13.57 9.40 4.11
N GLU A 185 14.20 9.87 5.19
CA GLU A 185 15.01 9.05 6.08
C GLU A 185 14.12 8.59 7.24
N PRO A 186 13.87 7.27 7.37
CA PRO A 186 12.87 6.76 8.31
C PRO A 186 13.23 7.05 9.77
N ASN A 187 14.53 7.23 10.07
CA ASN A 187 15.06 7.58 11.40
C ASN A 187 14.47 8.88 11.99
N LYS A 188 13.83 9.73 11.17
CA LYS A 188 13.17 10.96 11.62
C LYS A 188 11.67 10.80 11.91
N TYR A 189 11.08 9.66 11.54
CA TYR A 189 9.64 9.43 11.54
C TYR A 189 9.21 8.21 12.38
N TYR A 190 10.17 7.48 12.96
CA TYR A 190 9.86 6.32 13.81
C TYR A 190 9.23 6.75 15.13
N ASN A 191 7.91 6.64 15.23
CA ASN A 191 7.28 6.21 16.46
C ASN A 191 7.24 4.68 16.41
N MET A 192 8.27 4.02 16.95
CA MET A 192 8.23 2.57 17.14
C MET A 192 7.22 2.27 18.25
N LYS A 193 6.24 1.39 17.97
CA LYS A 193 5.46 0.61 18.95
C LYS A 193 5.30 1.28 20.32
N GLU A 194 4.63 2.41 20.37
CA GLU A 194 4.07 2.94 21.62
C GLU A 194 2.69 3.47 21.28
N ASP A 195 1.73 2.56 21.23
CA ASP A 195 0.37 2.78 21.71
C ASP A 195 -0.14 1.39 22.08
N ASN A 196 -0.27 1.16 23.39
CA ASN A 196 -0.66 -0.10 24.02
C ASN A 196 -2.04 -0.58 23.58
#